data_AF-A0A350BY68-F1
#
_entry.id   AF-A0A350BY68-F1
#
_cell.length_a   1.000
_cell.length_b   1.000
_cell.length_c   1.000
_cell.angle_alpha   90.00
_cell.angle_beta   90.00
_cell.angle_gamma   90.00
#
_symmetry.space_group_name_H-M   'P 1'
#
loop_
_entity.id
_entity.type
_entity.pdbx_description
1 polymer ?
#
loop_
_entity_poly.entity_id
_entity_poly.type
_entity_poly.pdbx_seq_one_letter_code
_entity_poly.pdbx_strand_id
1 'polypeptide(L)'
;MKKLAVLLFISVFILSGCGASANLISKAGEKLEAGKYEEAEAIYSEVTETGRYVSEGYRGMGICQINQGMYADACISFEKALLYADAQSAEYTRDVELYLAYCRQHHGEDDKALEIYNGIVARDASPDVLYLRGKLYMDLGNTEA
;
A
#
# COMPACT_ATOMS: atom_id res chain seq x y z
N MET A 1 42.90 -31.29 -32.57
CA MET A 1 42.10 -30.06 -32.70
C MET A 1 40.94 -30.14 -31.71
N LYS A 2 40.84 -29.11 -30.86
CA LYS A 2 39.68 -28.66 -30.05
C LYS A 2 39.10 -29.61 -28.99
N LYS A 3 39.64 -29.42 -27.77
CA LYS A 3 38.89 -29.51 -26.51
C LYS A 3 37.71 -28.52 -26.54
N LEU A 4 36.52 -28.92 -26.09
CA LEU A 4 35.81 -28.31 -24.95
C LEU A 4 34.44 -28.99 -24.76
N ALA A 5 34.36 -29.82 -23.72
CA ALA A 5 33.14 -29.91 -22.91
C ALA A 5 33.01 -28.62 -22.08
N VAL A 6 31.78 -28.19 -21.75
CA VAL A 6 31.35 -27.34 -20.60
C VAL A 6 29.91 -26.94 -20.96
N LEU A 7 28.89 -27.65 -20.46
CA LEU A 7 28.26 -27.56 -19.13
C LEU A 7 26.97 -26.72 -19.20
N LEU A 8 25.87 -27.46 -19.06
CA LEU A 8 24.52 -27.01 -18.75
C LEU A 8 24.58 -26.24 -17.41
N PHE A 9 24.36 -24.93 -17.43
CA PHE A 9 24.12 -24.13 -16.22
C PHE A 9 23.02 -23.10 -16.51
N ILE A 10 21.80 -23.60 -16.71
CA ILE A 10 20.62 -22.79 -16.41
C ILE A 10 20.45 -22.90 -14.91
N SER A 11 21.09 -21.99 -14.20
CA SER A 11 21.02 -21.87 -12.76
C SER A 11 19.58 -21.57 -12.36
N VAL A 12 18.92 -22.59 -11.81
CA VAL A 12 17.69 -22.47 -11.03
C VAL A 12 17.98 -21.57 -9.83
N PHE A 13 17.48 -20.33 -9.84
CA PHE A 13 17.59 -19.40 -8.71
C PHE A 13 16.23 -18.81 -8.29
N ILE A 14 15.12 -19.54 -8.47
CA ILE A 14 13.77 -18.99 -8.21
C ILE A 14 13.14 -19.50 -6.89
N LEU A 15 13.87 -20.19 -6.01
CA LEU A 15 13.22 -20.91 -4.88
C LEU A 15 13.53 -20.41 -3.46
N SER A 16 14.26 -19.30 -3.28
CA SER A 16 14.53 -18.73 -1.94
C SER A 16 13.94 -17.34 -1.69
N GLY A 17 13.29 -16.72 -2.70
CA GLY A 17 12.82 -15.33 -2.61
C GLY A 17 11.63 -15.09 -1.66
N CYS A 18 10.81 -16.10 -1.38
CA CYS A 18 9.65 -15.91 -0.48
C CYS A 18 10.08 -15.61 0.96
N GLY A 19 11.08 -16.32 1.49
CA GLY A 19 11.52 -16.13 2.87
C GLY A 19 12.21 -14.77 3.10
N ALA A 20 13.05 -14.34 2.15
CA ALA A 20 13.74 -13.06 2.26
C ALA A 20 12.78 -11.87 2.23
N SER A 21 11.81 -11.87 1.30
CA SER A 21 10.84 -10.78 1.17
C SER A 21 9.87 -10.72 2.35
N ALA A 22 9.44 -11.87 2.88
CA ALA A 22 8.62 -11.93 4.09
C ALA A 22 9.37 -11.40 5.32
N ASN A 23 10.68 -11.67 5.44
CA ASN A 23 11.50 -11.12 6.51
C ASN A 23 11.63 -9.58 6.41
N LEU A 24 11.72 -9.03 5.19
CA LEU A 24 11.74 -7.58 4.98
C LEU A 24 10.42 -6.94 5.43
N ILE A 25 9.27 -7.53 5.08
CA ILE A 25 7.96 -7.06 5.54
C ILE A 25 7.88 -7.05 7.08
N SER A 26 8.30 -8.14 7.74
CA SER A 26 8.30 -8.22 9.21
C SER A 26 9.18 -7.13 9.83
N LYS A 27 10.41 -6.97 9.30
CA LYS A 27 11.36 -5.96 9.78
C LYS A 27 10.84 -4.54 9.57
N ALA A 28 10.20 -4.25 8.43
CA ALA A 28 9.58 -2.96 8.17
C ALA A 28 8.43 -2.69 9.15
N GLY A 29 7.59 -3.70 9.43
CA GLY A 29 6.52 -3.63 10.42
C GLY A 29 7.03 -3.30 11.83
N GLU A 30 8.10 -3.96 12.28
CA GLU A 30 8.74 -3.65 13.57
C GLU A 30 9.22 -2.19 13.66
N LYS A 31 9.79 -1.65 12.57
CA LYS A 31 10.22 -0.25 12.50
C LYS A 31 9.04 0.71 12.53
N LEU A 32 7.97 0.37 11.81
CA LEU A 32 6.74 1.14 11.78
C LEU A 32 6.09 1.20 13.17
N GLU A 33 5.96 0.07 13.85
CA GLU A 33 5.45 -0.02 15.23
C GLU A 33 6.31 0.75 16.24
N ALA A 34 7.63 0.80 16.00
CA ALA A 34 8.57 1.60 16.80
C ALA A 34 8.55 3.10 16.48
N GLY A 35 7.70 3.56 15.56
CA GLY A 35 7.62 4.97 15.15
C GLY A 35 8.79 5.45 14.29
N LYS A 36 9.58 4.53 13.72
CA LYS A 36 10.75 4.82 12.89
C LYS A 36 10.34 4.83 11.42
N TYR A 37 9.52 5.81 11.05
CA TYR A 37 8.79 5.81 9.79
C TYR A 37 9.71 5.86 8.57
N GLU A 38 10.78 6.65 8.59
CA GLU A 38 11.75 6.75 7.49
C GLU A 38 12.52 5.43 7.31
N GLU A 39 12.92 4.78 8.41
CA GLU A 39 13.58 3.48 8.34
C GLU A 39 12.61 2.39 7.81
N ALA A 40 11.35 2.42 8.24
CA ALA A 40 10.32 1.49 7.79
C ALA A 40 10.03 1.67 6.30
N GLU A 41 9.84 2.91 5.84
CA GLU A 41 9.59 3.26 4.45
C GLU A 41 10.73 2.80 3.54
N ALA A 42 11.99 2.99 3.95
CA ALA A 42 13.14 2.51 3.18
C ALA A 42 13.14 0.98 3.01
N ILE A 43 12.76 0.23 4.05
CA ILE A 43 12.66 -1.24 3.98
C ILE A 43 11.46 -1.65 3.11
N TYR A 44 10.32 -0.98 3.22
CA TYR A 44 9.18 -1.23 2.35
C TYR A 44 9.51 -0.93 0.88
N SER A 45 10.29 0.12 0.60
CA SER A 45 10.80 0.39 -0.75
C SER A 45 11.64 -0.79 -1.26
N GLU A 46 12.53 -1.35 -0.44
CA GLU A 46 13.30 -2.54 -0.80
C GLU A 46 12.38 -3.73 -1.12
N VAL A 47 11.27 -3.92 -0.39
CA VAL A 47 10.27 -4.95 -0.72
C VAL A 47 9.71 -4.77 -2.12
N THR A 48 9.38 -3.54 -2.52
CA THR A 48 8.80 -3.28 -3.86
C THR A 48 9.75 -3.66 -5.00
N GLU A 49 11.08 -3.59 -4.76
CA GLU A 49 12.12 -3.94 -5.74
C GLU A 49 12.30 -5.46 -5.88
N THR A 50 11.81 -6.27 -4.94
CA THR A 50 11.94 -7.74 -4.98
C THR A 50 10.99 -8.41 -5.98
N GLY A 51 9.97 -7.69 -6.46
CA GLY A 51 8.89 -8.24 -7.28
C GLY A 51 7.92 -9.17 -6.52
N ARG A 52 8.09 -9.33 -5.20
CA ARG A 52 7.17 -10.06 -4.31
C ARG A 52 6.62 -9.13 -3.24
N TYR A 53 5.37 -9.35 -2.83
CA TYR A 53 4.69 -8.49 -1.85
C TYR A 53 4.71 -7.00 -2.23
N VAL A 54 4.70 -6.71 -3.55
CA VAL A 54 4.86 -5.36 -4.08
C VAL A 54 3.74 -4.44 -3.62
N SER A 55 2.50 -4.96 -3.63
CA SER A 55 1.32 -4.25 -3.14
C SER A 55 1.47 -3.91 -1.64
N GLU A 56 1.88 -4.87 -0.83
CA GLU A 56 2.12 -4.71 0.62
C GLU A 56 3.28 -3.75 0.93
N GLY A 57 4.34 -3.78 0.11
CA GLY A 57 5.43 -2.80 0.19
C GLY A 57 4.91 -1.38 0.01
N TYR A 58 4.20 -1.12 -1.08
CA TYR A 58 3.60 0.20 -1.31
C TYR A 58 2.57 0.60 -0.26
N ARG A 59 1.74 -0.34 0.21
CA ARG A 59 0.82 -0.09 1.32
C ARG A 59 1.58 0.33 2.59
N GLY A 60 2.67 -0.36 2.91
CA GLY A 60 3.54 -0.03 4.04
C GLY A 60 4.17 1.36 3.92
N MET A 61 4.68 1.70 2.74
CA MET A 61 5.20 3.05 2.46
C MET A 61 4.13 4.12 2.70
N GLY A 62 2.91 3.93 2.17
CA GLY A 62 1.81 4.89 2.37
C GLY A 62 1.46 5.10 3.84
N ILE A 63 1.48 4.06 4.67
CA ILE A 63 1.26 4.18 6.11
C ILE A 63 2.39 4.97 6.78
N CYS A 64 3.66 4.71 6.42
CA CYS A 64 4.79 5.47 6.94
C CYS A 64 4.69 6.96 6.57
N GLN A 65 4.28 7.26 5.34
CA GLN A 65 4.12 8.62 4.82
C GLN A 65 2.96 9.36 5.50
N ILE A 66 1.84 8.70 5.78
CA ILE A 66 0.76 9.27 6.62
C ILE A 66 1.30 9.70 7.99
N ASN A 67 2.08 8.84 8.65
CA ASN A 67 2.62 9.15 9.97
C ASN A 67 3.64 10.29 9.95
N GLN A 68 4.25 10.56 8.79
CA GLN A 68 5.13 11.71 8.55
C GLN A 68 4.35 12.97 8.10
N GLY A 69 3.04 12.90 7.89
CA GLY A 69 2.21 13.99 7.37
C GLY A 69 2.36 14.23 5.86
N MET A 70 3.01 13.31 5.14
CA MET A 70 3.28 13.39 3.70
C MET A 70 2.10 12.81 2.90
N TYR A 71 0.93 13.45 2.99
CA TYR A 71 -0.31 12.91 2.44
C TYR A 71 -0.32 12.74 0.91
N ALA A 72 0.35 13.64 0.17
CA ALA A 72 0.45 13.53 -1.29
C ALA A 72 1.23 12.27 -1.71
N ASP A 73 2.38 12.02 -1.08
CA ASP A 73 3.21 10.84 -1.34
C ASP A 73 2.50 9.57 -0.89
N ALA A 74 1.80 9.62 0.25
CA ALA A 74 0.98 8.52 0.74
C ALA A 74 -0.08 8.10 -0.29
N CYS A 75 -0.77 9.05 -0.91
CA CYS A 75 -1.74 8.75 -1.96
C CYS A 75 -1.11 8.05 -3.16
N ILE A 76 0.06 8.52 -3.62
CA ILE A 76 0.80 7.86 -4.70
C ILE A 76 1.16 6.43 -4.32
N SER A 77 1.62 6.20 -3.09
CA SER A 77 1.94 4.87 -2.59
C SER A 77 0.72 3.95 -2.55
N PHE A 78 -0.43 4.41 -2.03
CA PHE A 78 -1.63 3.58 -2.01
C PHE A 78 -2.21 3.30 -3.41
N GLU A 79 -2.12 4.25 -4.34
CA GLU A 79 -2.48 4.00 -5.74
C GLU A 79 -1.61 2.92 -6.37
N LYS A 80 -0.29 2.96 -6.11
CA LYS A 80 0.60 1.88 -6.54
C LYS A 80 0.26 0.57 -5.84
N ALA A 81 -0.08 0.57 -4.56
CA ALA A 81 -0.50 -0.65 -3.86
C ALA A 81 -1.72 -1.29 -4.56
N LEU A 82 -2.73 -0.50 -4.91
CA LEU A 82 -3.90 -0.96 -5.65
C LEU A 82 -3.57 -1.45 -7.06
N LEU A 83 -2.61 -0.81 -7.75
CA LEU A 83 -2.15 -1.25 -9.08
C LEU A 83 -1.55 -2.67 -9.06
N TYR A 84 -0.98 -3.10 -7.94
CA TYR A 84 -0.40 -4.43 -7.77
C TYR A 84 -1.28 -5.38 -6.94
N ALA A 85 -2.56 -5.04 -6.71
CA ALA A 85 -3.46 -5.79 -5.83
C ALA A 85 -4.25 -6.92 -6.52
N ASP A 86 -3.96 -7.26 -7.79
CA ASP A 86 -4.73 -8.26 -8.57
C ASP A 86 -4.89 -9.62 -7.87
N ALA A 87 -3.88 -10.04 -7.10
CA ALA A 87 -3.89 -11.31 -6.36
C ALA A 87 -4.39 -11.18 -4.91
N GLN A 88 -4.76 -9.98 -4.47
CA GLN A 88 -5.14 -9.71 -3.08
C GLN A 88 -6.63 -9.94 -2.82
N SER A 89 -6.97 -10.09 -1.54
CA SER A 89 -8.36 -10.26 -1.14
C SER A 89 -9.15 -8.95 -1.23
N ALA A 90 -10.48 -9.05 -1.28
CA ALA A 90 -11.35 -7.88 -1.27
C ALA A 90 -11.20 -7.05 0.01
N GLU A 91 -10.91 -7.70 1.14
CA GLU A 91 -10.64 -7.04 2.42
C GLU A 91 -9.34 -6.25 2.38
N TYR A 92 -8.28 -6.81 1.78
CA TYR A 92 -7.02 -6.09 1.59
C TYR A 92 -7.20 -4.86 0.70
N THR A 93 -7.89 -5.04 -0.45
CA THR A 93 -8.17 -3.93 -1.38
C THR A 93 -8.95 -2.82 -0.68
N ARG A 94 -9.98 -3.17 0.09
CA ARG A 94 -10.76 -2.20 0.86
C ARG A 94 -9.90 -1.44 1.87
N ASP A 95 -9.03 -2.14 2.60
CA ASP A 95 -8.15 -1.52 3.57
C ASP A 95 -7.24 -0.46 2.91
N VAL A 96 -6.64 -0.79 1.75
CA VAL A 96 -5.83 0.16 0.98
C VAL A 96 -6.67 1.33 0.45
N GLU A 97 -7.89 1.08 -0.04
CA GLU A 97 -8.81 2.13 -0.50
C GLU A 97 -9.20 3.09 0.64
N LEU A 98 -9.42 2.58 1.86
CA LEU A 98 -9.73 3.43 3.02
C LEU A 98 -8.53 4.33 3.39
N TYR A 99 -7.31 3.81 3.32
CA TYR A 99 -6.12 4.64 3.49
C TYR A 99 -5.96 5.69 2.39
N LEU A 100 -6.26 5.33 1.13
CA LEU A 100 -6.24 6.27 0.01
C LEU A 100 -7.29 7.37 0.19
N ALA A 101 -8.51 7.03 0.59
CA ALA A 101 -9.56 8.02 0.86
C ALA A 101 -9.13 8.97 1.99
N TYR A 102 -8.52 8.43 3.05
CA TYR A 102 -7.98 9.21 4.16
C TYR A 102 -6.89 10.19 3.68
N CYS A 103 -5.89 9.73 2.91
CA CYS A 103 -4.85 10.65 2.44
C CYS A 103 -5.40 11.69 1.47
N ARG A 104 -6.37 11.35 0.61
CA ARG A 104 -7.02 12.29 -0.33
C ARG A 104 -7.74 13.41 0.44
N GLN A 105 -8.50 13.06 1.49
CA GLN A 105 -9.13 14.04 2.37
C GLN A 105 -8.08 14.97 3.02
N HIS A 106 -7.03 14.40 3.60
CA HIS A 106 -5.98 15.18 4.26
C HIS A 106 -5.07 15.98 3.28
N HIS A 107 -5.12 15.66 1.98
CA HIS A 107 -4.49 16.42 0.92
C HIS A 107 -5.41 17.52 0.33
N GLY A 108 -6.67 17.59 0.76
CA GLY A 108 -7.66 18.57 0.28
C GLY A 108 -8.36 18.14 -1.02
N GLU A 109 -8.37 16.85 -1.33
CA GLU A 109 -9.03 16.27 -2.50
C GLU A 109 -10.28 15.50 -2.09
N ASP A 110 -11.19 16.17 -1.38
CA ASP A 110 -12.38 15.56 -0.78
C ASP A 110 -13.31 14.92 -1.81
N ASP A 111 -13.44 15.49 -3.02
CA ASP A 111 -14.21 14.88 -4.11
C ASP A 111 -13.69 13.48 -4.47
N LYS A 112 -12.36 13.32 -4.55
CA LYS A 112 -11.72 12.03 -4.85
C LYS A 112 -11.87 11.05 -3.68
N ALA A 113 -11.77 11.54 -2.44
CA ALA A 113 -12.03 10.71 -1.26
C ALA A 113 -13.48 10.19 -1.27
N LEU A 114 -14.43 11.04 -1.64
CA LEU A 114 -15.84 10.68 -1.72
C LEU A 114 -16.13 9.66 -2.83
N GLU A 115 -15.49 9.78 -3.99
CA GLU A 115 -15.55 8.77 -5.06
C GLU A 115 -15.14 7.39 -4.56
N ILE A 116 -14.04 7.31 -3.80
CA ILE A 116 -13.55 6.05 -3.22
C ILE A 116 -14.57 5.48 -2.23
N TYR A 117 -15.06 6.29 -1.28
CA TYR A 117 -16.05 5.82 -0.31
C TYR A 117 -17.35 5.33 -1.00
N ASN A 118 -17.80 6.02 -2.04
CA ASN A 118 -18.96 5.58 -2.82
C ASN A 118 -18.69 4.25 -3.53
N GLY A 119 -17.49 4.06 -4.08
CA GLY A 119 -17.04 2.80 -4.67
C GLY A 119 -17.06 1.65 -3.66
N ILE A 120 -16.54 1.87 -2.45
CA ILE A 120 -16.56 0.86 -1.38
C ILE A 120 -18.00 0.53 -0.99
N VAL A 121 -18.84 1.54 -0.71
CA VAL A 121 -20.25 1.33 -0.30
C VAL A 121 -21.07 0.59 -1.34
N ALA A 122 -20.79 0.81 -2.63
CA ALA A 122 -21.47 0.08 -3.71
C ALA A 122 -21.17 -1.43 -3.69
N ARG A 123 -19.99 -1.83 -3.18
CA ARG A 123 -19.57 -3.24 -3.04
C ARG A 123 -19.90 -3.82 -1.66
N ASP A 124 -19.72 -3.03 -0.62
CA ASP A 124 -20.03 -3.35 0.77
C ASP A 124 -20.37 -2.09 1.58
N ALA A 125 -21.65 -1.97 1.93
CA ALA A 125 -22.19 -0.87 2.72
C ALA A 125 -22.05 -1.14 4.22
N SER A 126 -20.83 -1.44 4.68
CA SER A 126 -20.58 -1.74 6.08
C SER A 126 -20.69 -0.47 6.96
N PRO A 127 -21.11 -0.60 8.24
CA PRO A 127 -21.39 0.57 9.09
C PRO A 127 -20.20 1.53 9.28
N ASP A 128 -18.99 1.00 9.31
CA ASP A 128 -17.72 1.75 9.39
C ASP A 128 -17.50 2.65 8.17
N VAL A 129 -17.67 2.11 6.95
CA VAL A 129 -17.50 2.89 5.71
C VAL A 129 -18.59 3.94 5.58
N LEU A 130 -19.83 3.60 5.92
CA LEU A 130 -20.95 4.55 5.94
C LEU A 130 -20.68 5.70 6.93
N TYR A 131 -20.12 5.40 8.10
CA TYR A 131 -19.71 6.40 9.09
C TYR A 131 -18.63 7.32 8.55
N LEU A 132 -17.55 6.77 7.97
CA LEU A 132 -16.46 7.57 7.40
C LEU A 132 -16.94 8.50 6.28
N ARG A 133 -17.78 7.99 5.38
CA ARG A 133 -18.39 8.81 4.32
C ARG A 133 -19.32 9.89 4.89
N GLY A 134 -20.13 9.55 5.89
CA GLY A 134 -21.01 10.51 6.56
C GLY A 134 -20.23 11.64 7.22
N LYS A 135 -19.10 11.33 7.86
CA LYS A 135 -18.19 12.32 8.42
C LYS A 135 -17.65 13.26 7.35
N LEU A 136 -17.21 12.74 6.20
CA LEU A 136 -16.74 13.57 5.09
C LEU A 136 -17.83 14.55 4.59
N TYR A 137 -19.08 14.09 4.45
CA TYR A 137 -20.19 14.98 4.09
C TYR A 137 -20.43 16.09 5.12
N MET A 138 -20.30 15.78 6.42
CA MET A 138 -20.42 16.80 7.47
C MET A 138 -19.29 17.82 7.40
N ASP A 139 -18.06 17.35 7.18
CA ASP A 139 -16.89 18.23 7.06
C ASP A 139 -17.06 19.18 5.87
N LEU A 140 -17.49 18.67 4.70
CA LEU A 140 -17.77 19.49 3.51
C LEU A 140 -18.88 20.52 3.75
N GLY A 141 -20.02 20.11 4.34
CA GLY A 141 -21.13 21.02 4.63
C GLY A 141 -20.79 22.11 5.65
N ASN A 142 -19.78 21.90 6.50
CA ASN A 142 -19.28 22.91 7.43
C ASN A 142 -18.31 23.92 6.78
N THR A 143 -17.73 23.60 5.61
CA THR A 143 -16.84 24.52 4.88
C THR A 143 -17.59 25.51 3.99
N GLU A 144 -18.87 25.29 3.74
CA GLU A 144 -19.73 26.17 2.93
C GLU A 144 -20.45 27.28 3.74
N ALA A 145 -20.22 27.37 5.06
CA ALA A 145 -20.86 28.32 6.00
C ALA A 145 -19.93 29.46 6.45
#